data_AF-A0A538I9Y7-F1
#
_entry.id   AF-A0A538I9Y7-F1
#
_cell.length_a   1.000
_cell.length_b   1.000
_cell.length_c   1.000
_cell.angle_alpha   90.00
_cell.angle_beta   90.00
_cell.angle_gamma   90.00
#
_symmetry.space_group_name_H-M   'P 1'
#
loop_
_entity.id
_entity.type
_entity.pdbx_description
1 polymer ?
#
loop_
_entity_poly.entity_id
_entity_poly.type
_entity_poly.pdbx_seq_one_letter_code
_entity_poly.pdbx_strand_id
1 'polypeptide(L)'
;MRIGVLALQGAFREHVRALRRLGAEAVEVRLPEDLEGLDGLVIPGGESTTIMRLARIYGLDDAIRRFHGALFGTCAGMIVLDQEHLALADLEVERNAYGRQVRSFEADVRLADDDLPLRGVFIRAPRVRELGSGVEVLGELDGDPVLVRDGGVLLAAFHPELTDDLRVHALFLELAKKMRASRPPGVPLPKEASARRAGPYKRYGQAPSAKHPAGCGVSPPRSPAPPGASGRRPGGRDVGPL
;
A
#
# COMPACT_ATOMS: atom_id res chain seq x y z
N MET A 1 -19.34 9.93 -6.86
CA MET A 1 -18.83 8.58 -6.54
C MET A 1 -17.88 8.71 -5.38
N ARG A 2 -17.83 7.71 -4.52
CA ARG A 2 -17.02 7.72 -3.30
C ARG A 2 -15.87 6.74 -3.46
N ILE A 3 -14.65 7.25 -3.50
CA ILE A 3 -13.45 6.48 -3.83
C ILE A 3 -12.50 6.49 -2.64
N GLY A 4 -12.13 5.31 -2.19
CA GLY A 4 -11.10 5.15 -1.16
C GLY A 4 -9.70 5.20 -1.74
N VAL A 5 -8.76 5.69 -0.94
CA VAL A 5 -7.32 5.55 -1.21
C VAL A 5 -6.68 4.94 0.03
N LEU A 6 -6.04 3.77 -0.12
CA LEU A 6 -5.37 3.09 0.97
C LEU A 6 -4.23 3.96 1.53
N ALA A 7 -4.35 4.38 2.79
CA ALA A 7 -3.47 5.35 3.43
C ALA A 7 -2.57 4.70 4.50
N LEU A 8 -2.06 3.50 4.22
CA LEU A 8 -1.11 2.79 5.09
C LEU A 8 0.34 3.25 4.84
N GLN A 9 0.70 3.42 3.57
CA GLN A 9 2.01 3.84 3.10
C GLN A 9 1.89 4.30 1.65
N GLY A 10 2.73 5.23 1.20
CA GLY A 10 2.81 5.63 -0.21
C GLY A 10 2.26 7.01 -0.55
N ALA A 11 2.14 7.30 -1.84
CA ALA A 11 1.68 8.57 -2.42
C ALA A 11 0.14 8.71 -2.44
N PHE A 12 -0.51 8.42 -1.30
CA PHE A 12 -1.97 8.46 -1.22
C PHE A 12 -2.53 9.88 -1.38
N ARG A 13 -1.79 10.93 -0.99
CA ARG A 13 -2.25 12.32 -1.02
C ARG A 13 -2.41 12.82 -2.47
N GLU A 14 -1.50 12.40 -3.33
CA GLU A 14 -1.46 12.72 -4.75
C GLU A 14 -2.66 12.08 -5.47
N HIS A 15 -2.94 10.80 -5.17
CA HIS A 15 -4.15 10.12 -5.63
C HIS A 15 -5.44 10.82 -5.17
N VAL A 16 -5.54 11.18 -3.88
CA VAL A 16 -6.68 11.93 -3.35
C VAL A 16 -6.86 13.26 -4.10
N ARG A 17 -5.78 13.98 -4.40
CA ARG A 17 -5.82 15.24 -5.17
C ARG A 17 -6.31 14.99 -6.60
N ALA A 18 -5.78 13.99 -7.30
CA ALA A 18 -6.17 13.64 -8.66
C ALA A 18 -7.67 13.30 -8.76
N LEU A 19 -8.16 12.44 -7.86
CA LEU A 19 -9.56 12.05 -7.80
C LEU A 19 -10.50 13.24 -7.53
N ARG A 20 -10.11 14.15 -6.62
CA ARG A 20 -10.89 15.36 -6.33
C ARG A 20 -10.95 16.32 -7.51
N ARG A 21 -9.86 16.45 -8.30
CA ARG A 21 -9.85 17.25 -9.54
C ARG A 21 -10.84 16.73 -10.57
N LEU A 22 -11.15 15.44 -10.55
CA LEU A 22 -12.16 14.80 -11.39
C LEU A 22 -13.57 14.79 -10.76
N GLY A 23 -13.77 15.44 -9.62
CA GLY A 23 -15.07 15.55 -8.95
C GLY A 23 -15.50 14.33 -8.13
N ALA A 24 -14.60 13.37 -7.89
CA ALA A 24 -14.89 12.25 -6.98
C ALA A 24 -14.71 12.66 -5.51
N GLU A 25 -15.54 12.09 -4.63
CA GLU A 25 -15.35 12.18 -3.19
C GLU A 25 -14.25 11.19 -2.78
N ALA A 26 -13.03 11.69 -2.58
CA ALA A 26 -11.88 10.88 -2.19
C ALA A 26 -11.69 10.83 -0.67
N VAL A 27 -11.68 9.63 -0.11
CA VAL A 27 -11.50 9.35 1.32
C VAL A 27 -10.27 8.48 1.58
N GLU A 28 -9.58 8.71 2.69
CA GLU A 28 -8.48 7.85 3.12
C GLU A 28 -9.02 6.58 3.78
N VAL A 29 -8.45 5.43 3.44
CA VAL A 29 -8.79 4.12 4.01
C VAL A 29 -7.63 3.64 4.86
N ARG A 30 -7.86 3.48 6.16
CA ARG A 30 -6.87 3.02 7.15
C ARG A 30 -7.32 1.78 7.89
N LEU A 31 -8.62 1.54 7.96
CA LEU A 31 -9.25 0.41 8.62
C LEU A 31 -10.30 -0.26 7.72
N PRO A 32 -10.68 -1.52 7.97
CA PRO A 32 -11.68 -2.24 7.18
C PRO A 32 -13.03 -1.51 7.05
N GLU A 33 -13.51 -0.86 8.10
CA GLU A 33 -14.75 -0.09 8.14
C GLU A 33 -14.75 1.11 7.18
N ASP A 34 -13.58 1.66 6.83
CA ASP A 34 -13.48 2.77 5.89
C ASP A 34 -13.85 2.36 4.45
N LEU A 35 -13.91 1.05 4.17
CA LEU A 35 -14.33 0.50 2.88
C LEU A 35 -15.86 0.56 2.66
N GLU A 36 -16.62 0.83 3.72
CA GLU A 36 -18.08 0.83 3.65
C GLU A 36 -18.62 1.95 2.75
N GLY A 37 -19.45 1.57 1.78
CA GLY A 37 -20.11 2.49 0.86
C GLY A 37 -19.18 3.11 -0.19
N LEU A 38 -17.98 2.56 -0.40
CA LEU A 38 -17.11 2.96 -1.49
C LEU A 38 -17.51 2.31 -2.82
N ASP A 39 -17.41 3.08 -3.89
CA ASP A 39 -17.60 2.65 -5.28
C ASP A 39 -16.31 2.07 -5.88
N GLY A 40 -15.16 2.46 -5.32
CA GLY A 40 -13.84 1.96 -5.72
C GLY A 40 -12.75 2.26 -4.69
N LEU A 41 -11.62 1.56 -4.81
CA LEU A 41 -10.46 1.68 -3.93
C LEU A 41 -9.17 1.73 -4.75
N VAL A 42 -8.34 2.73 -4.46
CA VAL A 42 -6.98 2.84 -4.97
C VAL A 42 -5.98 2.27 -3.95
N ILE A 43 -5.10 1.39 -4.42
CA ILE A 43 -3.91 0.93 -3.71
C ILE A 43 -2.70 1.66 -4.31
N PRO A 44 -2.14 2.66 -3.60
CA PRO A 44 -1.09 3.52 -4.17
C PRO A 44 0.24 2.78 -4.28
N GLY A 45 1.21 3.43 -4.94
CA GLY A 45 2.60 2.98 -4.96
C GLY A 45 3.29 3.12 -3.60
N GLY A 46 4.55 2.69 -3.51
CA GLY A 46 5.29 2.67 -2.25
C GLY A 46 6.18 1.44 -2.12
N GLU A 47 6.10 0.77 -0.97
CA GLU A 47 6.87 -0.44 -0.66
C GLU A 47 5.90 -1.58 -0.34
N SER A 48 5.72 -2.49 -1.31
CA SER A 48 4.65 -3.49 -1.27
C SER A 48 4.79 -4.49 -0.13
N THR A 49 5.99 -4.78 0.40
CA THR A 49 6.09 -5.63 1.61
C THR A 49 5.53 -4.93 2.84
N THR A 50 5.82 -3.64 3.02
CA THR A 50 5.24 -2.83 4.09
C THR A 50 3.74 -2.70 3.93
N ILE A 51 3.23 -2.41 2.73
CA ILE A 51 1.78 -2.33 2.48
C ILE A 51 1.10 -3.65 2.87
N MET A 52 1.60 -4.79 2.39
CA MET A 52 1.02 -6.10 2.71
C MET A 52 1.12 -6.44 4.20
N ARG A 53 2.25 -6.11 4.84
CA ARG A 53 2.43 -6.33 6.28
C ARG A 53 1.42 -5.53 7.10
N LEU A 54 1.26 -4.24 6.79
CA LEU A 54 0.30 -3.38 7.48
C LEU A 54 -1.14 -3.81 7.19
N ALA A 55 -1.46 -4.15 5.94
CA ALA A 55 -2.78 -4.63 5.57
C ALA A 55 -3.19 -5.86 6.40
N ARG A 56 -2.28 -6.84 6.57
CA ARG A 56 -2.50 -8.01 7.42
C ARG A 56 -2.67 -7.66 8.90
N ILE A 57 -1.85 -6.74 9.43
CA ILE A 57 -1.93 -6.31 10.83
C ILE A 57 -3.29 -5.69 11.15
N TYR A 58 -3.84 -4.89 10.22
CA TYR A 58 -5.11 -4.21 10.39
C TYR A 58 -6.32 -5.00 9.84
N GLY A 59 -6.13 -6.22 9.32
CA GLY A 59 -7.20 -7.05 8.74
C GLY A 59 -7.79 -6.50 7.43
N LEU A 60 -7.06 -5.60 6.76
CA LEU A 60 -7.46 -4.97 5.52
C LEU A 60 -7.31 -5.90 4.31
N ASP A 61 -6.41 -6.88 4.34
CA ASP A 61 -6.22 -7.82 3.23
C ASP A 61 -7.49 -8.64 2.97
N ASP A 62 -8.09 -9.20 4.01
CA ASP A 62 -9.36 -9.91 3.90
C ASP A 62 -10.54 -8.98 3.56
N ALA A 63 -10.50 -7.73 4.04
CA ALA A 63 -11.54 -6.74 3.73
C ALA A 63 -11.49 -6.32 2.25
N ILE A 64 -10.29 -6.10 1.71
CA ILE A 64 -10.05 -5.78 0.30
C ILE A 64 -10.46 -6.96 -0.58
N ARG A 65 -10.16 -8.21 -0.20
CA ARG A 65 -10.63 -9.39 -0.96
C ARG A 65 -12.15 -9.52 -1.05
N ARG A 66 -12.88 -8.99 -0.07
CA ARG A 66 -14.34 -8.96 -0.05
C ARG A 66 -14.93 -7.66 -0.63
N PHE A 67 -14.09 -6.73 -1.07
CA PHE A 67 -14.55 -5.49 -1.64
C PHE A 67 -15.14 -5.73 -3.04
N HIS A 68 -16.31 -5.15 -3.29
CA HIS A 68 -17.06 -5.36 -4.54
C HIS A 68 -17.00 -4.16 -5.50
N GLY A 69 -16.32 -3.08 -5.13
CA GLY A 69 -16.11 -1.93 -6.01
C GLY A 69 -14.90 -2.13 -6.92
N ALA A 70 -14.63 -1.14 -7.77
CA ALA A 70 -13.46 -1.18 -8.64
C ALA A 70 -12.16 -1.04 -7.84
N LEU A 71 -11.12 -1.74 -8.28
CA LEU A 71 -9.79 -1.66 -7.67
C LEU A 71 -8.83 -0.98 -8.64
N PHE A 72 -7.93 -0.16 -8.10
CA PHE A 72 -6.86 0.46 -8.89
C PHE A 72 -5.52 0.36 -8.18
N GLY A 73 -4.61 -0.47 -8.71
CA GLY A 73 -3.26 -0.62 -8.18
C GLY A 73 -2.24 0.16 -9.01
N THR A 74 -1.45 1.03 -8.38
CA THR A 74 -0.34 1.74 -9.05
C THR A 74 1.00 1.33 -8.46
N CYS A 75 1.99 1.04 -9.30
CA CYS A 75 3.34 0.63 -8.91
C CYS A 75 3.32 -0.48 -7.84
N ALA A 76 3.66 -0.21 -6.58
CA ALA A 76 3.57 -1.20 -5.50
C ALA A 76 2.15 -1.78 -5.33
N GLY A 77 1.11 -1.00 -5.58
CA GLY A 77 -0.28 -1.47 -5.55
C GLY A 77 -0.61 -2.49 -6.64
N MET A 78 0.09 -2.46 -7.77
CA MET A 78 -0.01 -3.48 -8.80
C MET A 78 0.49 -4.84 -8.29
N ILE A 79 1.65 -4.85 -7.62
CA ILE A 79 2.19 -6.04 -6.96
C ILE A 79 1.24 -6.53 -5.86
N VAL A 80 0.64 -5.62 -5.09
CA VAL A 80 -0.29 -6.01 -4.01
C VAL A 80 -1.52 -6.76 -4.55
N LEU A 81 -2.01 -6.40 -5.74
CA LEU A 81 -3.22 -6.97 -6.32
C LEU A 81 -2.99 -8.22 -7.19
N ASP A 82 -1.74 -8.53 -7.51
CA ASP A 82 -1.36 -9.64 -8.39
C ASP A 82 -1.76 -11.03 -7.86
N GLN A 83 -1.50 -12.06 -8.67
CA GLN A 83 -1.82 -13.45 -8.37
C GLN A 83 -1.10 -13.99 -7.12
N GLU A 84 0.12 -13.53 -6.84
CA GLU A 84 0.94 -14.04 -5.73
C GLU A 84 0.60 -13.40 -4.37
N HIS A 85 -0.05 -12.23 -4.35
CA HIS A 85 -0.27 -11.45 -3.12
C HIS A 85 -1.73 -11.49 -2.62
N LEU A 86 -2.62 -10.72 -3.25
CA LEU A 86 -4.05 -10.73 -2.90
C LEU A 86 -4.89 -11.62 -3.81
N ALA A 87 -4.35 -12.05 -4.96
CA ALA A 87 -5.04 -12.85 -5.97
C ALA A 87 -6.35 -12.18 -6.44
N LEU A 88 -6.26 -10.88 -6.75
CA LEU A 88 -7.39 -10.07 -7.22
C LEU A 88 -7.28 -9.71 -8.70
N ALA A 89 -6.15 -10.01 -9.33
CA ALA A 89 -5.98 -9.95 -10.77
C ALA A 89 -5.08 -11.09 -11.26
N ASP A 90 -5.42 -11.64 -12.43
CA ASP A 90 -4.74 -12.79 -13.07
C ASP A 90 -3.47 -12.34 -13.82
N LEU A 91 -2.48 -11.85 -13.08
CA LEU A 91 -1.17 -11.49 -13.62
C LEU A 91 -0.06 -11.78 -12.60
N GLU A 92 1.14 -12.00 -13.11
CA GLU A 92 2.35 -12.15 -12.30
C GLU A 92 3.28 -10.96 -12.51
N VAL A 93 3.85 -10.45 -11.41
CA VAL A 93 4.56 -9.17 -11.42
C VAL A 93 5.92 -9.29 -10.74
N GLU A 94 6.98 -8.96 -11.47
CA GLU A 94 8.33 -8.88 -10.92
C GLU A 94 8.62 -7.50 -10.35
N ARG A 95 9.16 -7.45 -9.13
CA ARG A 95 9.49 -6.21 -8.42
C ARG A 95 10.78 -5.57 -8.95
N ASN A 96 10.80 -4.25 -9.12
CA ASN A 96 12.00 -3.46 -9.44
C ASN A 96 12.77 -3.96 -10.68
N ALA A 97 12.06 -4.44 -11.70
CA ALA A 97 12.67 -5.14 -12.83
C ALA A 97 13.38 -4.21 -13.83
N TYR A 98 13.07 -2.91 -13.81
CA TYR A 98 13.80 -1.91 -14.60
C TYR A 98 15.14 -1.63 -13.90
N GLY A 99 16.25 -1.97 -14.57
CA GLY A 99 17.57 -2.19 -13.99
C GLY A 99 18.13 -1.12 -13.04
N ARG A 100 19.21 -1.48 -12.31
CA ARG A 100 19.77 -0.69 -11.19
C ARG A 100 20.16 0.76 -11.53
N GLN A 101 20.41 1.07 -12.80
CA GLN A 101 20.86 2.38 -13.28
C GLN A 101 19.70 3.35 -13.58
N VAL A 102 18.47 2.84 -13.75
CA VAL A 102 17.29 3.65 -14.12
C VAL A 102 16.17 3.40 -13.09
N ARG A 103 16.44 3.73 -11.82
CA ARG A 103 15.46 3.55 -10.73
C ARG A 103 14.28 4.51 -10.82
N SER A 104 14.41 5.59 -11.57
CA SER A 104 13.34 6.53 -11.83
C SER A 104 13.50 7.10 -13.22
N PHE A 105 12.47 7.05 -14.04
CA PHE A 105 12.45 7.67 -15.36
C PHE A 105 11.04 8.06 -15.75
N GLU A 106 10.96 8.92 -16.75
CA GLU A 106 9.72 9.29 -17.40
C GLU A 106 9.75 8.77 -18.83
N ALA A 107 8.63 8.19 -19.27
CA ALA A 107 8.49 7.70 -20.64
C ALA A 107 7.06 7.88 -21.14
N ASP A 108 6.92 7.90 -22.45
CA ASP A 108 5.64 7.99 -23.12
C ASP A 108 5.04 6.58 -23.27
N VAL A 109 3.93 6.34 -22.57
CA VAL A 109 3.14 5.12 -22.63
C VAL A 109 2.18 5.23 -23.81
N ARG A 110 2.24 4.25 -24.71
CA ARG A 110 1.31 4.15 -25.84
C ARG A 110 0.02 3.52 -25.34
N LEU A 111 -1.10 4.23 -25.44
CA LEU A 111 -2.41 3.70 -25.10
C LEU A 111 -3.02 2.99 -26.30
N ALA A 112 -3.83 1.96 -26.07
CA ALA A 112 -4.46 1.17 -27.14
C ALA A 112 -5.51 1.99 -27.92
N ASP A 113 -6.26 2.86 -27.22
CA ASP A 113 -7.39 3.62 -27.77
C ASP A 113 -7.13 5.14 -27.86
N ASP A 114 -5.87 5.58 -27.78
CA ASP A 114 -5.53 7.00 -27.80
C ASP A 114 -4.25 7.26 -28.61
N ASP A 115 -4.36 8.15 -29.59
CA ASP A 115 -3.24 8.56 -30.46
C ASP A 115 -2.22 9.43 -29.70
N LEU A 116 -2.64 10.06 -28.59
CA LEU A 116 -1.76 10.89 -27.77
C LEU A 116 -1.07 10.03 -26.70
N PRO A 117 0.27 10.01 -26.65
CA PRO A 117 0.98 9.26 -25.62
C PRO A 117 0.63 9.78 -24.22
N LEU A 118 0.60 8.86 -23.27
CA LEU A 118 0.44 9.16 -21.85
C LEU A 118 1.82 9.24 -21.19
N ARG A 119 2.15 10.38 -20.60
CA ARG A 119 3.40 10.50 -19.84
C ARG A 119 3.31 9.66 -18.55
N GLY A 120 4.14 8.61 -18.46
CA GLY A 120 4.26 7.74 -17.30
C GLY A 120 5.51 8.05 -16.47
N VAL A 121 5.34 8.13 -15.15
CA VAL A 121 6.44 8.29 -14.18
C VAL A 121 6.75 6.95 -13.53
N PHE A 122 7.88 6.33 -13.87
CA PHE A 122 8.27 5.01 -13.41
C PHE A 122 9.29 5.14 -12.30
N ILE A 123 8.94 4.74 -11.06
CA ILE A 123 9.85 4.79 -9.90
C ILE A 123 9.94 3.39 -9.32
N ARG A 124 11.10 2.74 -9.53
CA ARG A 124 11.35 1.35 -9.18
C ARG A 124 10.20 0.44 -9.64
N ALA A 125 9.74 0.70 -10.86
CA ALA A 125 8.49 0.14 -11.34
C ALA A 125 8.52 -1.40 -11.37
N PRO A 126 7.40 -2.06 -11.06
CA PRO A 126 7.22 -3.47 -11.36
C PRO A 126 7.15 -3.73 -12.86
N ARG A 127 7.44 -4.96 -13.29
CA ARG A 127 7.23 -5.43 -14.66
C ARG A 127 6.33 -6.66 -14.68
N VAL A 128 5.36 -6.68 -15.59
CA VAL A 128 4.52 -7.85 -15.85
C VAL A 128 5.39 -8.97 -16.39
N ARG A 129 5.26 -10.16 -15.79
CA ARG A 129 5.92 -11.40 -16.22
C ARG A 129 4.98 -12.24 -17.07
N GLU A 130 3.77 -12.42 -16.56
CA GLU A 130 2.73 -13.24 -17.19
C GLU A 130 1.38 -12.53 -17.06
N LEU A 131 0.53 -12.75 -18.07
CA LEU A 131 -0.84 -12.25 -18.13
C LEU A 131 -1.78 -13.43 -18.33
N GLY A 132 -2.86 -13.45 -17.54
CA GLY A 132 -4.01 -14.29 -17.76
C GLY A 132 -4.73 -13.95 -19.06
N SER A 133 -5.48 -14.92 -19.61
CA SER A 133 -6.18 -14.77 -20.89
C SER A 133 -7.32 -13.75 -20.86
N GLY A 134 -7.83 -13.41 -19.68
CA GLY A 134 -8.86 -12.39 -19.48
C GLY A 134 -8.33 -10.98 -19.29
N VAL A 135 -7.00 -10.80 -19.19
CA VAL A 135 -6.39 -9.50 -18.93
C VAL A 135 -6.22 -8.70 -20.22
N GLU A 136 -6.76 -7.49 -20.22
CA GLU A 136 -6.67 -6.56 -21.34
C GLU A 136 -5.49 -5.60 -21.15
N VAL A 137 -4.65 -5.48 -22.18
CA VAL A 137 -3.56 -4.51 -22.21
C VAL A 137 -4.09 -3.19 -22.75
N LEU A 138 -4.07 -2.15 -21.91
CA LEU A 138 -4.55 -0.80 -22.25
C LEU A 138 -3.42 0.15 -22.61
N GLY A 139 -2.20 -0.14 -22.16
CA GLY A 139 -1.04 0.65 -22.52
C GLY A 139 0.28 -0.07 -22.33
N GLU A 140 1.21 0.25 -23.22
CA GLU A 140 2.52 -0.39 -23.33
C GLU A 140 3.65 0.63 -23.36
N LEU A 141 4.81 0.19 -22.87
CA LEU A 141 6.09 0.89 -23.00
C LEU A 141 7.07 -0.09 -23.68
N ASP A 142 7.58 0.26 -24.86
CA ASP A 142 8.52 -0.58 -25.61
C ASP A 142 8.05 -2.04 -25.84
N GLY A 143 6.72 -2.24 -25.90
CA GLY A 143 6.08 -3.56 -26.04
C GLY A 143 5.86 -4.30 -24.72
N ASP A 144 6.31 -3.76 -23.59
CA ASP A 144 5.98 -4.27 -22.27
C ASP A 144 4.63 -3.69 -21.77
N PRO A 145 3.70 -4.52 -21.27
CA PRO A 145 2.46 -4.05 -20.66
C PRO A 145 2.74 -3.24 -19.39
N VAL A 146 2.23 -2.01 -19.32
CA VAL A 146 2.40 -1.10 -18.18
C VAL A 146 1.11 -0.50 -17.66
N LEU A 147 0.00 -0.63 -18.40
CA LEU A 147 -1.36 -0.35 -17.97
C LEU A 147 -2.26 -1.49 -18.45
N VAL A 148 -2.88 -2.21 -17.52
CA VAL A 148 -3.72 -3.38 -17.81
C VAL A 148 -5.01 -3.36 -17.01
N ARG A 149 -6.02 -4.09 -17.49
CA ARG A 149 -7.30 -4.27 -16.81
C ARG A 149 -7.67 -5.74 -16.75
N ASP A 150 -8.03 -6.20 -15.56
CA ASP A 150 -8.67 -7.50 -15.34
C ASP A 150 -10.05 -7.29 -14.71
N GLY A 151 -11.11 -7.39 -15.53
CA GLY A 151 -12.48 -7.12 -15.11
C GLY A 151 -12.65 -5.79 -14.38
N GLY A 152 -12.88 -5.85 -13.06
CA GLY A 152 -13.06 -4.71 -12.16
C GLY A 152 -11.78 -4.10 -11.61
N VAL A 153 -10.61 -4.56 -12.04
CA VAL A 153 -9.30 -4.17 -11.51
C VAL A 153 -8.47 -3.48 -12.59
N LEU A 154 -8.08 -2.24 -12.34
CA LEU A 154 -7.13 -1.47 -13.16
C LEU A 154 -5.74 -1.52 -12.51
N LEU A 155 -4.69 -1.69 -13.31
CA LEU A 155 -3.33 -1.84 -12.81
C LEU A 155 -2.36 -1.04 -13.66
N ALA A 156 -1.56 -0.19 -13.02
CA ALA A 156 -0.51 0.59 -13.68
C ALA A 156 0.85 0.32 -13.04
N ALA A 157 1.86 0.05 -13.85
CA ALA A 157 3.24 -0.12 -13.38
C ALA A 157 3.91 1.21 -13.00
N PHE A 158 3.35 2.34 -13.44
CA PHE A 158 3.84 3.69 -13.20
C PHE A 158 2.97 4.45 -12.20
N HIS A 159 3.35 5.70 -11.93
CA HIS A 159 2.70 6.63 -11.01
C HIS A 159 1.92 7.72 -11.76
N PRO A 160 0.67 7.46 -12.21
CA PRO A 160 -0.15 8.48 -12.87
C PRO A 160 -0.49 9.65 -11.95
N GLU A 161 -0.43 9.47 -10.62
CA GLU A 161 -0.70 10.52 -9.64
C GLU A 161 0.38 11.61 -9.58
N LEU A 162 1.55 11.36 -10.18
CA LEU A 162 2.67 12.29 -10.23
C LEU A 162 2.69 13.17 -11.48
N THR A 163 1.64 13.09 -12.31
CA THR A 163 1.47 13.94 -13.49
C THR A 163 0.19 14.76 -13.40
N ASP A 164 0.07 15.78 -14.24
CA ASP A 164 -1.17 16.55 -14.40
C ASP A 164 -2.17 15.90 -15.36
N ASP A 165 -1.77 14.79 -16.01
CA ASP A 165 -2.62 14.04 -16.92
C ASP A 165 -3.50 13.06 -16.15
N LEU A 166 -4.79 13.36 -16.08
CA LEU A 166 -5.75 12.62 -15.28
C LEU A 166 -6.44 11.49 -16.06
N ARG A 167 -6.01 11.17 -17.28
CA ARG A 167 -6.66 10.14 -18.12
C ARG A 167 -6.77 8.78 -17.43
N VAL A 168 -5.74 8.35 -16.69
CA VAL A 168 -5.76 7.06 -15.98
C VAL A 168 -6.72 7.07 -14.80
N HIS A 169 -6.76 8.15 -14.02
CA HIS A 169 -7.74 8.29 -12.93
C HIS A 169 -9.17 8.37 -13.50
N ALA A 170 -9.37 9.05 -14.63
CA ALA A 170 -10.67 9.12 -15.30
C ALA A 170 -11.13 7.73 -15.79
N LEU A 171 -10.22 6.95 -16.38
CA LEU A 171 -10.46 5.56 -16.75
C LEU A 171 -10.92 4.72 -15.54
N PHE A 172 -10.24 4.88 -14.39
CA PHE A 172 -10.64 4.21 -13.16
C PHE A 172 -12.04 4.64 -12.68
N LEU A 173 -12.38 5.93 -12.75
CA LEU A 173 -13.70 6.42 -12.35
C LEU A 173 -14.80 5.84 -13.26
N GLU A 174 -14.57 5.76 -14.57
CA GLU A 174 -15.52 5.10 -15.47
C GLU A 174 -15.67 3.61 -15.18
N LEU A 175 -14.58 2.92 -14.80
CA LEU A 175 -14.65 1.53 -14.33
C LEU A 175 -15.50 1.39 -13.06
N ALA A 176 -15.26 2.23 -12.04
CA ALA A 176 -16.03 2.24 -10.80
C ALA A 176 -17.52 2.50 -11.05
N LYS A 177 -17.84 3.43 -11.97
CA LYS A 177 -19.21 3.73 -12.39
C LYS A 177 -19.89 2.52 -13.05
N LYS A 178 -19.20 1.82 -13.95
CA LYS A 178 -19.69 0.59 -14.59
C LYS A 178 -19.97 -0.50 -13.56
N MET A 179 -19.03 -0.75 -12.64
CA MET A 179 -19.20 -1.75 -11.58
C MET A 179 -20.36 -1.44 -10.65
N ARG A 180 -20.52 -0.18 -10.26
CA ARG A 180 -21.67 0.28 -9.48
C ARG A 180 -22.99 0.04 -10.22
N ALA A 181 -23.05 0.32 -11.51
CA ALA A 181 -24.25 0.11 -12.33
C ALA A 181 -24.61 -1.38 -12.51
N SER A 182 -23.61 -2.27 -12.53
CA SER A 182 -23.82 -3.72 -12.60
C SER A 182 -24.22 -4.37 -11.27
N ARG A 183 -24.16 -3.64 -10.15
CA ARG A 183 -24.53 -4.18 -8.83
C ARG A 183 -26.05 -4.28 -8.72
N PRO A 184 -26.63 -5.45 -8.40
CA PRO A 184 -28.07 -5.57 -8.24
C PRO A 184 -28.55 -4.63 -7.13
N PRO A 185 -29.60 -3.82 -7.36
CA PRO A 185 -30.12 -2.93 -6.33
C PRO A 185 -30.64 -3.75 -5.16
N GLY A 186 -30.14 -3.45 -3.94
CA GLY A 186 -30.71 -3.99 -2.71
C GLY A 186 -30.13 -5.31 -2.19
N VAL A 187 -28.86 -5.65 -2.45
CA VAL A 187 -28.15 -6.62 -1.59
C VAL A 187 -27.47 -5.84 -0.45
N PRO A 188 -28.00 -5.91 0.79
CA PRO A 188 -27.30 -5.37 1.94
C PRO A 188 -25.92 -6.03 2.04
N LEU A 189 -24.91 -5.27 2.48
CA LEU A 189 -23.66 -5.86 2.97
C LEU A 189 -24.02 -6.98 3.96
N PRO A 190 -23.49 -8.21 3.81
CA PRO A 190 -23.79 -9.28 4.76
C PRO A 190 -23.26 -8.87 6.14
N LYS A 191 -24.11 -8.26 6.96
CA LYS A 191 -24.02 -8.43 8.39
C LYS A 191 -24.20 -9.92 8.64
N GLU A 192 -23.32 -10.50 9.45
CA GLU A 192 -23.42 -11.87 9.99
C GLU A 192 -22.92 -13.01 9.08
N ALA A 193 -21.62 -13.06 8.83
CA ALA A 193 -20.92 -14.33 8.54
C ALA A 193 -19.56 -14.48 9.23
N SER A 194 -19.22 -13.61 10.18
CA SER A 194 -17.96 -13.70 10.95
C SER A 194 -17.97 -14.77 12.05
N ALA A 195 -19.07 -15.53 12.21
CA ALA A 195 -19.19 -16.54 13.26
C ALA A 195 -18.64 -17.93 12.91
N ARG A 196 -18.16 -18.19 11.68
CA ARG A 196 -17.70 -19.55 11.32
C ARG A 196 -16.44 -19.54 10.46
N ARG A 197 -15.30 -19.21 11.09
CA ARG A 197 -13.97 -19.84 10.96
C ARG A 197 -12.92 -18.93 11.60
N ALA A 198 -12.92 -18.86 12.92
CA ALA A 198 -11.76 -18.39 13.66
C ALA A 198 -10.75 -19.55 13.74
N GLY A 199 -9.76 -19.53 12.85
CA GLY A 199 -8.52 -20.29 13.00
C GLY A 199 -7.60 -19.64 14.05
N PRO A 200 -6.68 -20.39 14.67
CA PRO A 200 -6.09 -20.02 15.94
C PRO A 200 -4.90 -19.07 15.76
N TYR A 201 -5.15 -17.76 15.65
CA TYR A 201 -4.09 -16.78 15.87
C TYR A 201 -4.07 -16.35 17.34
N LYS A 202 -3.06 -16.86 18.04
CA LYS A 202 -2.70 -16.48 19.42
C LYS A 202 -2.52 -14.96 19.52
N ARG A 203 -3.25 -14.36 20.46
CA ARG A 203 -3.03 -13.01 20.98
C ARG A 203 -1.57 -12.85 21.45
N TYR A 204 -0.81 -11.99 20.80
CA TYR A 204 0.31 -11.29 21.44
C TYR A 204 -0.17 -9.90 21.84
N GLY A 205 0.04 -9.54 23.11
CA GLY A 205 -0.13 -8.16 23.58
C GLY A 205 -1.25 -7.93 24.59
N GLN A 206 -1.24 -8.65 25.72
CA GLN A 206 -1.77 -8.10 26.97
C GLN A 206 -0.76 -8.40 28.08
N ALA A 207 0.01 -7.39 28.46
CA ALA A 207 0.72 -7.42 29.74
C ALA A 207 -0.33 -7.30 30.86
N PRO A 208 -0.40 -8.22 31.83
CA PRO A 208 -1.34 -8.08 32.94
C PRO A 208 -0.89 -6.97 33.88
N SER A 209 -1.85 -6.12 34.29
CA SER A 209 -1.64 -5.12 35.33
C SER A 209 -1.33 -5.82 36.66
N ALA A 210 -0.16 -5.56 37.23
CA ALA A 210 0.18 -6.05 38.57
C ALA A 210 -0.69 -5.35 39.62
N LYS A 211 -1.58 -6.12 40.27
CA LYS A 211 -2.22 -5.72 41.53
C LYS A 211 -1.19 -5.81 42.66
N HIS A 212 -1.04 -4.75 43.43
CA HIS A 212 -0.34 -4.77 44.72
C HIS A 212 -1.00 -5.75 45.69
N PRO A 213 -0.22 -6.59 46.40
CA PRO A 213 -0.58 -7.07 47.72
C PRO A 213 0.25 -6.35 48.79
N ALA A 214 -0.44 -5.91 49.84
CA ALA A 214 0.14 -5.32 51.03
C ALA A 214 0.85 -6.38 51.91
N GLY A 215 2.00 -6.00 52.47
CA GLY A 215 2.43 -6.35 53.82
C GLY A 215 3.08 -7.72 54.07
N CYS A 216 4.41 -7.74 54.21
CA CYS A 216 5.10 -8.29 55.39
C CYS A 216 6.59 -7.89 55.35
N GLY A 217 7.08 -7.32 56.44
CA GLY A 217 8.33 -6.58 56.50
C GLY A 217 9.59 -7.41 56.68
N VAL A 218 10.72 -6.84 56.23
CA VAL A 218 12.08 -7.05 56.77
C VAL A 218 12.86 -5.75 56.58
N SER A 219 13.50 -5.27 57.65
CA SER A 219 14.29 -4.03 57.71
C SER A 219 15.55 -4.05 56.82
N PRO A 220 16.10 -2.87 56.42
CA PRO A 220 17.15 -2.78 55.40
C PRO A 220 18.57 -2.90 55.98
N PRO A 221 19.53 -3.52 55.27
CA PRO A 221 20.95 -3.26 55.48
C PRO A 221 21.44 -2.06 54.65
N ARG A 222 22.41 -1.36 55.26
CA ARG A 222 22.97 -0.04 54.91
C ARG A 222 23.70 -0.01 53.56
N SER A 223 23.62 1.14 52.90
CA SER A 223 24.44 1.51 51.74
C SER A 223 25.94 1.59 52.07
N PRO A 224 26.83 1.14 51.18
CA PRO A 224 28.21 1.62 51.15
C PRO A 224 28.37 2.80 50.17
N ALA A 225 29.20 3.74 50.61
CA ALA A 225 29.57 5.02 50.01
C ALA A 225 30.43 4.90 48.72
N PRO A 226 30.60 5.98 47.93
CA PRO A 226 31.39 5.95 46.70
C PRO A 226 32.88 6.16 47.00
N PRO A 227 33.81 5.56 46.24
CA PRO A 227 35.21 5.95 46.28
C PRO A 227 35.48 7.11 45.32
N GLY A 228 36.06 8.17 45.88
CA GLY A 228 36.63 9.30 45.15
C GLY A 228 38.11 9.10 44.78
N ALA A 229 38.52 9.91 43.80
CA ALA A 229 39.83 10.49 43.47
C ALA A 229 41.15 9.85 43.98
N SER A 230 42.04 9.57 43.03
CA SER A 230 43.45 10.04 42.90
C SER A 230 44.18 9.08 41.94
N GLY A 231 45.12 9.45 41.07
CA GLY A 231 45.82 10.69 40.76
C GLY A 231 47.04 10.32 39.87
N ARG A 232 47.57 11.34 39.18
CA ARG A 232 48.94 11.44 38.58
C ARG A 232 49.19 10.93 37.15
N ARG A 233 49.30 11.94 36.27
CA ARG A 233 50.28 12.16 35.17
C ARG A 233 51.74 11.92 35.63
N PRO A 234 52.78 11.73 34.75
CA PRO A 234 53.12 12.69 33.67
C PRO A 234 53.88 12.21 32.42
N GLY A 235 53.99 13.16 31.47
CA GLY A 235 55.04 13.29 30.45
C GLY A 235 54.69 12.67 29.09
N GLY A 236 54.83 13.32 27.94
CA GLY A 236 55.35 14.64 27.60
C GLY A 236 55.88 14.62 26.15
N ARG A 237 55.78 15.78 25.48
CA ARG A 237 56.30 16.19 24.15
C ARG A 237 55.44 15.78 22.95
N ASP A 238 54.73 16.70 22.29
CA ASP A 238 55.22 17.75 21.37
C ASP A 238 56.21 17.24 20.32
N VAL A 239 55.72 17.13 19.07
CA VAL A 239 56.23 17.88 17.92
C VAL A 239 55.17 17.84 16.81
N GLY A 240 54.66 19.02 16.41
CA GLY A 240 54.01 19.22 15.12
C GLY A 240 55.06 19.42 14.00
N PRO A 241 54.76 20.21 12.96
CA PRO A 241 53.94 19.80 11.83
C PRO A 241 54.75 19.83 10.51
N LEU A 242 54.25 19.15 9.49
CA LEU A 242 54.11 19.59 8.08
C LEU A 242 53.48 18.46 7.27
#